data_AF-A0A8S3W1H6-F1
#
_entry.id   AF-A0A8S3W1H6-F1
#
_cell.length_a   1.000
_cell.length_b   1.000
_cell.length_c   1.000
_cell.angle_alpha   90.00
_cell.angle_beta   90.00
_cell.angle_gamma   90.00
#
_symmetry.space_group_name_H-M   'P 1'
#
loop_
_entity.id
_entity.type
_entity.pdbx_description
1 polymer ?
#
loop_
_entity_poly.entity_id
_entity_poly.type
_entity_poly.pdbx_seq_one_letter_code
_entity_poly.pdbx_strand_id
1 'polypeptide(L)'
;MEAVLYFNKSVQDAAWSSTPPLPSRNLDTHLPKHIFDKIIKKRRIRKRWQTTRDPVAKKPLNHANRQLKHILEKDRNDAFHNYLTGLDTTASSDYSLWKVTRRLKRPINVSLPK
;
A
#
# COMPACT_ATOMS: atom_id res chain seq x y z
N MET A 1 13.57 -47.72 -18.35
CA MET A 1 13.90 -46.29 -18.10
C MET A 1 12.96 -45.34 -18.82
N GLU A 2 12.44 -45.69 -20.00
CA GLU A 2 11.59 -44.84 -20.84
C GLU A 2 10.21 -44.50 -20.23
N ALA A 3 9.55 -45.44 -19.53
CA ALA A 3 8.25 -45.21 -18.91
C ALA A 3 8.28 -44.12 -17.80
N VAL A 4 9.38 -44.02 -17.07
CA VAL A 4 9.57 -43.01 -16.02
C VAL A 4 9.72 -41.62 -16.65
N LEU A 5 10.42 -41.53 -17.78
CA LEU A 5 10.57 -40.27 -18.53
C LEU A 5 9.22 -39.80 -19.09
N TYR A 6 8.42 -40.71 -19.63
CA TYR A 6 7.10 -40.40 -20.16
C TYR A 6 6.15 -39.89 -19.07
N PHE A 7 6.14 -40.57 -17.91
CA PHE A 7 5.33 -40.15 -16.76
C PHE A 7 5.73 -38.75 -16.27
N ASN A 8 7.02 -38.50 -16.06
CA ASN A 8 7.51 -37.20 -15.61
C ASN A 8 7.16 -36.08 -16.59
N LYS A 9 7.30 -36.33 -17.90
CA LYS A 9 6.94 -35.37 -18.94
C LYS A 9 5.44 -35.05 -18.93
N SER A 10 4.59 -36.08 -18.84
CA SER A 10 3.13 -35.89 -18.78
C SER A 10 2.70 -35.07 -17.57
N VAL A 11 3.35 -35.27 -16.42
CA VAL A 11 3.08 -34.50 -15.19
C VAL A 11 3.55 -33.05 -15.34
N GLN A 12 4.73 -32.82 -15.92
CA GLN A 12 5.26 -31.47 -16.17
C GLN A 12 4.39 -30.68 -17.15
N ASP A 13 3.99 -31.31 -18.26
CA ASP A 13 3.14 -30.70 -19.28
C ASP A 13 1.75 -30.34 -18.73
N ALA A 14 1.17 -31.21 -17.91
CA ALA A 14 -0.09 -30.94 -17.20
C ALA A 14 0.06 -29.78 -16.20
N ALA A 15 1.17 -29.72 -15.47
CA ALA A 15 1.43 -28.64 -14.52
C ALA A 15 1.61 -27.28 -15.22
N TRP A 16 2.34 -27.22 -16.33
CA TRP A 16 2.55 -25.99 -17.09
C TRP A 16 1.29 -25.50 -17.79
N SER A 17 0.51 -26.41 -18.40
CA SER A 17 -0.76 -26.05 -19.04
C SER A 17 -1.81 -25.55 -18.04
N SER A 18 -1.79 -26.05 -16.81
CA SER A 18 -2.76 -25.68 -15.77
C SER A 18 -2.34 -24.47 -14.93
N THR A 19 -1.07 -24.06 -14.99
CA THR A 19 -0.54 -22.96 -14.17
C THR A 19 -0.29 -21.73 -15.04
N PRO A 20 -1.18 -20.71 -15.03
CA PRO A 20 -0.92 -19.49 -15.78
C PRO A 20 0.34 -18.80 -15.25
N PRO A 21 1.18 -18.21 -16.12
CA PRO A 21 2.36 -17.49 -15.69
C PRO A 21 1.94 -16.36 -14.74
N LEU A 22 2.51 -16.37 -13.53
CA LEU A 22 2.24 -15.31 -12.57
C LEU A 22 2.72 -14.00 -13.18
N PRO A 23 1.87 -12.96 -13.28
CA PRO A 23 2.32 -11.67 -13.76
C PRO A 23 3.47 -11.21 -12.88
N SER A 24 4.59 -10.79 -13.49
CA SER A 24 5.70 -10.22 -12.76
C SER A 24 5.17 -9.01 -12.00
N ARG A 25 4.99 -9.16 -10.70
CA ARG A 25 4.48 -8.09 -9.87
C ARG A 25 5.63 -7.09 -9.75
N ASN A 26 5.61 -6.05 -10.58
CA ASN A 26 6.46 -4.88 -10.39
C ASN A 26 6.06 -4.26 -9.05
N LEU A 27 6.70 -4.72 -7.98
CA LEU A 27 6.57 -4.17 -6.64
C LEU A 27 7.44 -2.91 -6.53
N ASP A 28 7.41 -2.04 -7.55
CA ASP A 28 7.96 -0.69 -7.49
C ASP A 28 6.98 0.23 -6.75
N THR A 29 6.52 -0.23 -5.60
CA THR A 29 6.03 0.69 -4.58
C THR A 29 7.23 1.04 -3.73
N HIS A 30 7.95 2.11 -4.11
CA HIS A 30 9.06 2.65 -3.34
C HIS A 30 8.52 3.21 -2.01
N LEU A 31 8.22 2.32 -1.08
CA LEU A 31 7.85 2.66 0.28
C LEU A 31 9.12 3.06 1.02
N PRO A 32 9.17 4.24 1.66
CA PRO A 32 10.33 4.64 2.43
C PRO A 32 10.73 3.55 3.44
N LYS A 33 12.03 3.20 3.46
CA LYS A 33 12.58 2.10 4.28
C LYS A 33 12.13 2.18 5.74
N HIS A 34 12.08 3.38 6.30
CA HIS A 34 11.66 3.61 7.69
C HIS A 34 10.22 3.14 7.97
N ILE A 35 9.28 3.31 7.02
CA ILE A 35 7.89 2.84 7.14
C ILE A 35 7.85 1.32 7.01
N PHE A 36 8.60 0.77 6.06
CA PHE A 36 8.71 -0.66 5.84
C PHE A 36 9.21 -1.39 7.10
N ASP A 37 10.25 -0.88 7.75
CA ASP A 37 10.79 -1.43 8.99
C ASP A 37 9.75 -1.44 10.13
N LYS A 38 8.94 -0.38 10.23
CA LYS A 38 7.83 -0.31 11.20
C LYS A 38 6.74 -1.33 10.90
N ILE A 39 6.41 -1.57 9.62
CA ILE A 39 5.45 -2.60 9.19
C ILE A 39 5.97 -3.98 9.58
N ILE A 40 7.24 -4.29 9.30
CA ILE A 40 7.85 -5.58 9.67
C ILE A 40 7.80 -5.76 11.19
N LYS A 41 8.23 -4.75 11.97
CA LYS A 41 8.19 -4.80 13.43
C LYS A 41 6.78 -5.09 13.94
N LYS A 42 5.77 -4.39 13.42
CA LYS A 42 4.35 -4.62 13.77
C LYS A 42 3.90 -6.04 13.43
N ARG A 43 4.25 -6.56 12.25
CA ARG A 43 3.92 -7.92 11.80
C ARG A 43 4.52 -8.97 12.75
N ARG A 44 5.78 -8.80 13.16
CA ARG A 44 6.44 -9.69 14.14
C ARG A 44 5.71 -9.71 15.49
N ILE A 45 5.35 -8.55 16.03
CA ILE A 45 4.61 -8.46 17.30
C ILE A 45 3.21 -9.07 17.16
N ARG A 46 2.52 -8.83 16.03
CA ARG A 46 1.21 -9.43 15.75
C ARG A 46 1.32 -10.96 15.71
N LYS A 47 2.32 -11.51 15.03
CA LYS A 47 2.56 -12.96 14.98
C LYS A 47 2.69 -13.53 16.40
N ARG A 48 3.55 -12.94 17.24
CA ARG A 48 3.69 -13.35 18.65
C ARG A 48 2.36 -13.31 19.40
N TRP A 49 1.63 -12.20 19.33
CA TRP A 49 0.33 -12.07 20.00
C TRP A 49 -0.72 -13.06 19.48
N GLN A 50 -0.77 -13.33 18.17
CA GLN A 50 -1.71 -14.30 17.61
C GLN A 50 -1.40 -15.73 18.05
N THR A 51 -0.12 -16.08 18.17
CA THR A 51 0.34 -17.40 18.63
C THR A 51 0.14 -17.58 20.13
N THR A 52 0.55 -16.61 20.97
CA THR A 52 0.54 -16.79 22.43
C THR A 52 -0.71 -16.25 23.12
N ARG A 53 -1.48 -15.38 22.45
CA ARG A 53 -2.62 -14.61 23.01
C ARG A 53 -2.31 -13.85 24.31
N ASP A 54 -1.03 -13.62 24.59
CA ASP A 54 -0.54 -12.96 25.80
C ASP A 54 -0.97 -11.47 25.87
N PRO A 55 -1.65 -11.03 26.95
CA PRO A 55 -1.99 -9.63 27.17
C PRO A 55 -0.78 -8.68 27.19
N VAL A 56 0.37 -9.14 27.69
CA VAL A 56 1.61 -8.35 27.73
C VAL A 56 2.08 -8.02 26.32
N ALA A 57 1.89 -8.93 25.36
CA ALA A 57 2.18 -8.71 23.94
C ALA A 57 1.16 -7.81 23.21
N LYS A 58 -0.04 -7.59 23.78
CA LYS A 58 -1.07 -6.74 23.18
C LYS A 58 -0.73 -5.25 23.26
N LYS A 59 -0.21 -4.79 24.40
CA LYS A 59 0.22 -3.40 24.60
C LYS A 59 1.23 -2.92 23.54
N PRO A 60 2.37 -3.61 23.30
CA PRO A 60 3.32 -3.22 22.26
C PRO A 60 2.73 -3.32 20.85
N LEU A 61 1.79 -4.24 20.59
CA LEU A 61 1.09 -4.31 19.32
C LEU A 61 0.23 -3.05 19.08
N ASN A 62 -0.53 -2.63 20.08
CA ASN A 62 -1.36 -1.42 19.98
C ASN A 62 -0.49 -0.17 19.79
N HIS A 63 0.61 -0.05 20.54
CA HIS A 63 1.58 1.02 20.36
C HIS A 63 2.16 1.03 18.93
N ALA A 64 2.59 -0.12 18.41
CA ALA A 64 3.12 -0.23 17.06
C ALA A 64 2.07 0.13 15.99
N ASN A 65 0.77 -0.19 16.20
CA ASN A 65 -0.30 0.23 15.31
C ASN A 65 -0.50 1.75 15.32
N ARG A 66 -0.57 2.38 16.50
CA ARG A 66 -0.72 3.84 16.62
C ARG A 66 0.44 4.58 15.97
N GLN A 67 1.67 4.14 16.25
CA GLN A 67 2.87 4.73 15.67
C GLN A 67 2.87 4.61 14.14
N LEU A 68 2.55 3.44 13.59
CA LEU A 68 2.48 3.26 12.14
C LEU A 68 1.39 4.13 11.52
N LYS A 69 0.21 4.21 12.15
CA LYS A 69 -0.90 5.06 11.69
C LYS A 69 -0.44 6.52 11.59
N HIS A 70 0.17 7.05 12.65
CA HIS A 70 0.65 8.42 12.69
C HIS A 70 1.71 8.70 11.61
N ILE A 71 2.67 7.79 11.41
CA ILE A 71 3.69 7.95 10.37
C ILE A 71 3.07 7.97 8.98
N LEU A 72 2.11 7.08 8.69
CA LEU A 72 1.43 7.05 7.40
C LEU A 72 0.57 8.28 7.14
N GLU A 73 -0.09 8.80 8.19
CA GLU A 73 -0.85 10.05 8.10
C GLU A 73 0.06 11.24 7.85
N LYS A 74 1.20 11.30 8.56
CA LYS A 74 2.21 12.33 8.34
C LYS A 74 2.78 12.27 6.92
N ASP A 75 3.21 11.10 6.45
CA ASP A 75 3.76 10.91 5.10
C ASP A 75 2.77 11.33 4.01
N ARG A 76 1.49 10.97 4.17
CA ARG A 76 0.41 11.43 3.29
C ARG A 76 0.24 12.95 3.32
N ASN A 77 0.21 13.54 4.51
CA ASN A 77 0.04 14.98 4.66
C ASN A 77 1.23 15.74 4.07
N ASP A 78 2.46 15.29 4.32
CA ASP A 78 3.67 15.88 3.77
C ASP A 78 3.66 15.79 2.24
N ALA A 79 3.29 14.64 1.66
CA ALA A 79 3.12 14.50 0.21
C ALA A 79 2.04 15.44 -0.34
N PHE A 80 0.92 15.61 0.37
CA PHE A 80 -0.15 16.53 -0.01
C PHE A 80 0.29 18.00 0.10
N HIS A 81 1.00 18.37 1.16
CA HIS A 81 1.56 19.71 1.32
C HIS A 81 2.56 20.03 0.21
N ASN A 82 3.48 19.11 -0.09
CA ASN A 82 4.44 19.26 -1.17
C ASN A 82 3.74 19.41 -2.54
N TYR A 83 2.67 18.64 -2.75
CA TYR A 83 1.83 18.78 -3.94
C TYR A 83 1.20 20.18 -4.02
N LEU A 84 0.60 20.67 -2.94
CA LEU A 84 -0.01 22.00 -2.89
C LEU A 84 1.01 23.12 -3.10
N THR A 85 2.19 23.03 -2.48
CA THR A 85 3.26 24.04 -2.63
C THR A 85 3.88 24.04 -4.03
N GLY A 86 3.77 22.92 -4.75
CA GLY A 86 4.22 22.81 -6.14
C GLY A 86 3.21 23.34 -7.16
N LEU A 87 1.99 23.71 -6.74
CA LEU A 87 1.01 24.31 -7.63
C LEU A 87 1.37 25.77 -7.90
N ASP A 88 1.38 26.15 -9.18
CA ASP A 88 1.70 27.50 -9.60
C ASP A 88 0.73 28.00 -10.69
N THR A 89 0.61 29.32 -10.80
CA THR A 89 -0.22 30.00 -11.81
C THR A 89 0.54 30.28 -13.11
N THR A 90 1.86 30.06 -13.12
CA THR A 90 2.73 30.37 -14.26
C THR A 90 2.62 29.34 -15.40
N ALA A 91 2.89 29.79 -16.63
CA ALA A 91 2.95 28.93 -17.81
C ALA A 91 4.02 27.82 -17.72
N SER A 92 5.11 28.05 -16.97
CA SER A 92 6.17 27.07 -16.72
C SER A 92 5.70 25.85 -15.93
N SER A 93 4.67 26.01 -15.09
CA SER A 93 3.99 24.93 -14.35
C SER A 93 2.74 24.45 -15.08
N ASP A 94 2.57 24.82 -16.35
CA ASP A 94 1.43 24.44 -17.19
C ASP A 94 0.08 24.75 -16.52
N TYR A 95 0.03 25.89 -15.82
CA TYR A 95 -1.14 26.38 -15.07
C TYR A 95 -1.72 25.32 -14.12
N SER A 96 -0.86 24.52 -13.49
CA SER A 96 -1.23 23.39 -12.61
C SER A 96 -2.26 23.78 -11.56
N LEU A 97 -2.14 24.95 -10.92
CA LEU A 97 -3.11 25.43 -9.93
C LEU A 97 -4.52 25.56 -10.53
N TRP A 98 -4.65 26.17 -11.71
CA TRP A 98 -5.94 26.34 -12.38
C TRP A 98 -6.56 25.01 -12.80
N LYS A 99 -5.74 24.07 -13.29
CA LYS A 99 -6.21 22.73 -13.67
C LYS A 99 -6.78 21.98 -12.48
N VAL A 100 -6.17 22.14 -11.30
CA VAL A 100 -6.63 21.53 -10.05
C VAL A 100 -7.92 22.19 -9.56
N THR A 101 -7.95 23.52 -9.48
CA THR A 101 -9.13 24.25 -8.99
C THR A 101 -10.36 24.03 -9.86
N ARG A 102 -10.19 23.90 -11.18
CA ARG A 102 -11.30 23.58 -12.12
C ARG A 102 -11.97 22.23 -11.83
N ARG A 103 -11.25 21.27 -11.25
CA ARG A 103 -11.77 19.93 -10.90
C ARG A 103 -12.46 19.91 -9.54
N LEU A 104 -12.33 20.95 -8.72
CA LEU A 104 -13.00 21.03 -7.44
C LEU A 104 -14.51 21.19 -7.66
N LYS A 105 -15.29 20.29 -7.07
CA LYS A 105 -16.76 20.40 -7.10
C LYS A 105 -17.18 21.64 -6.32
N ARG A 106 -18.14 22.39 -6.86
CA ARG A 106 -18.79 23.47 -6.11
C ARG A 106 -19.42 22.90 -4.84
N PRO A 107 -19.34 23.60 -3.70
CA PRO A 107 -20.03 23.18 -2.50
C PRO A 107 -21.52 23.07 -2.80
N ILE A 108 -22.11 21.91 -2.47
CA ILE A 108 -23.55 21.73 -2.54
C ILE A 108 -24.10 22.46 -1.32
N ASN A 109 -24.82 23.56 -1.53
CA ASN A 109 -25.57 24.22 -0.47
C ASN A 109 -26.69 23.29 -0.04
N VAL A 110 -26.44 22.46 0.97
CA VAL A 110 -27.50 21.70 1.63
C VAL A 110 -28.26 22.68 2.51
N SER A 111 -29.38 23.21 2.01
CA SER A 111 -30.29 23.98 2.85
C SER A 111 -30.80 23.05 3.96
N LEU A 112 -30.58 23.43 5.22
CA LEU A 112 -31.15 22.72 6.36
C LEU A 112 -32.68 22.76 6.26
N PRO A 113 -33.40 21.64 6.52
CA PRO A 113 -34.85 21.65 6.56
C PRO A 113 -35.33 22.58 7.68
N LYS A 114 -36.31 23.43 7.36
CA LYS A 114 -36.98 24.35 8.29
C LYS A 114 -37.78 23.59 9.34
#